data_AF-V4JZF4-F1
#
_entry.id   AF-V4JZF4-F1
#
_cell.length_a   1.000
_cell.length_b   1.000
_cell.length_c   1.000
_cell.angle_alpha   90.00
_cell.angle_beta   90.00
_cell.angle_gamma   90.00
#
_symmetry.space_group_name_H-M   'P 1'
#
loop_
_entity.id
_entity.type
_entity.pdbx_description
1 polymer ?
#
loop_
_entity_poly.entity_id
_entity_poly.type
_entity_poly.pdbx_seq_one_letter_code
_entity_poly.pdbx_strand_id
1 'polypeptide(L)'
;MASGNVSEVHVINRYGKPRQGSGLLGLAVEGAIASSVSHDTHNVVVVGGDRRSMEAALGAVLSADGGIAVARGGEVRALLPLPLAGLMSDMRAEEVADRLRTVINELSRACRCDGDVLLHQLQLLSLTVIPELRVTDRGLYSVPRRSYVPLLEVS
;
A
#
# COMPACT_ATOMS: atom_id res chain seq x y z
N MET A 1 -18.19 -8.87 -14.19
CA MET A 1 -17.25 -8.39 -13.15
C MET A 1 -15.98 -8.03 -13.90
N ALA A 2 -15.52 -6.78 -13.84
CA ALA A 2 -14.45 -6.30 -14.71
C ALA A 2 -13.21 -7.21 -14.57
N SER A 3 -12.84 -7.87 -15.66
CA SER A 3 -11.57 -8.58 -15.84
C SER A 3 -10.44 -7.56 -16.00
N GLY A 4 -10.30 -6.66 -15.03
CA GLY A 4 -9.47 -5.48 -15.13
C GLY A 4 -8.03 -5.74 -14.68
N ASN A 5 -7.07 -5.27 -15.47
CA ASN A 5 -5.66 -5.17 -15.10
C ASN A 5 -5.42 -4.04 -14.07
N VAL A 6 -6.34 -3.84 -13.11
CA VAL A 6 -6.38 -2.66 -12.24
C VAL A 6 -6.67 -3.07 -10.80
N SER A 7 -6.02 -2.43 -9.83
CA SER A 7 -6.29 -2.55 -8.39
C SER A 7 -6.68 -1.20 -7.79
N GLU A 8 -7.50 -1.22 -6.75
CA GLU A 8 -7.77 -0.03 -5.95
C GLU A 8 -6.53 0.34 -5.13
N VAL A 9 -6.30 1.64 -4.96
CA VAL A 9 -5.30 2.19 -4.04
C VAL A 9 -6.01 3.12 -3.08
N HIS A 10 -5.73 2.99 -1.79
CA HIS A 10 -6.20 3.89 -0.74
C HIS A 10 -5.03 4.36 0.10
N VAL A 11 -4.95 5.66 0.33
CA VAL A 11 -3.94 6.27 1.22
C VAL A 11 -4.69 6.86 2.40
N ILE A 12 -4.46 6.31 3.59
CA ILE A 12 -5.20 6.58 4.82
C ILE A 12 -4.29 7.35 5.77
N ASN A 13 -4.75 8.53 6.18
CA ASN A 13 -4.04 9.31 7.17
C ASN A 13 -4.06 8.60 8.53
N ARG A 14 -2.87 8.45 9.12
CA ARG A 14 -2.71 7.80 10.43
C ARG A 14 -2.22 8.74 11.54
N TYR A 15 -2.15 10.05 11.26
CA TYR A 15 -1.65 11.08 12.18
C TYR A 15 -2.79 11.95 12.72
N GLY A 16 -3.89 11.31 13.13
CA GLY A 16 -5.00 11.95 13.83
C GLY A 16 -5.94 12.79 12.96
N LYS A 17 -5.82 12.78 11.63
CA LYS A 17 -6.76 13.46 10.73
C LYS A 17 -7.57 12.39 9.99
N PRO A 18 -8.92 12.39 10.06
CA PRO A 18 -9.75 11.38 9.41
C PRO A 18 -9.83 11.64 7.91
N ARG A 19 -8.73 11.38 7.19
CA ARG A 19 -8.61 11.64 5.75
C ARG A 19 -8.16 10.38 5.02
N GLN A 20 -8.73 10.20 3.84
CA GLN A 20 -8.37 9.14 2.91
C GLN A 20 -8.46 9.68 1.49
N GLY A 21 -7.49 9.31 0.67
CA GLY A 21 -7.58 9.48 -0.78
C GLY A 21 -7.52 8.14 -1.49
N SER A 22 -8.08 8.10 -2.69
CA SER A 22 -8.17 6.89 -3.50
C SER A 22 -7.59 7.09 -4.89
N GLY A 23 -7.12 6.00 -5.48
CA GLY A 23 -6.56 5.91 -6.82
C GLY A 23 -6.80 4.55 -7.43
N LEU A 24 -6.40 4.41 -8.70
CA LEU A 24 -6.39 3.15 -9.42
C LEU A 24 -4.96 2.88 -9.88
N LEU A 25 -4.47 1.66 -9.64
CA LEU A 25 -3.17 1.20 -10.11
C LEU A 25 -3.38 0.26 -11.29
N GLY A 26 -2.70 0.52 -12.42
CA GLY A 26 -2.75 -0.33 -13.63
C GLY A 26 -2.03 -1.68 -13.49
N LEU A 27 -2.20 -2.34 -12.35
CA LEU A 27 -1.69 -3.67 -12.02
C LEU A 27 -2.79 -4.43 -11.28
N ALA A 28 -3.08 -5.66 -11.70
CA ALA A 28 -3.97 -6.55 -10.95
C ALA A 28 -3.21 -7.21 -9.79
N VAL A 29 -3.74 -7.06 -8.58
CA VAL A 29 -3.26 -7.72 -7.36
C VAL A 29 -4.35 -8.68 -6.87
N GLU A 30 -4.03 -9.97 -6.87
CA GLU A 30 -4.86 -11.03 -6.30
C GLU A 30 -4.75 -11.01 -4.76
N GLY A 31 -5.68 -10.32 -4.11
CA GLY A 31 -5.64 -10.05 -2.68
C GLY A 31 -5.36 -8.58 -2.41
N ALA A 32 -4.53 -8.30 -1.41
CA ALA A 32 -4.13 -6.95 -1.05
C ALA A 32 -2.79 -6.89 -0.31
N ILE A 33 -2.20 -5.70 -0.32
CA ILE A 33 -1.08 -5.28 0.52
C ILE A 33 -1.44 -4.00 1.25
N ALA A 34 -1.03 -3.89 2.51
CA ALA A 34 -1.01 -2.66 3.28
C ALA A 34 0.42 -2.36 3.77
N SER A 35 0.81 -1.08 3.77
CA SER A 35 2.12 -0.63 4.24
C SER A 35 2.04 0.73 4.91
N SER A 36 2.64 0.90 6.09
CA SER A 36 2.90 2.22 6.70
C SER A 36 4.20 2.86 6.21
N VAL A 37 5.04 2.10 5.50
CA VAL A 37 6.19 2.65 4.79
C VAL A 37 5.71 3.19 3.46
N SER A 38 5.46 4.49 3.40
CA SER A 38 5.07 5.19 2.18
C SER A 38 5.70 6.58 2.13
N HIS A 39 6.66 6.75 1.23
CA HIS A 39 7.47 7.94 1.14
C HIS A 39 6.64 9.16 0.69
N ASP A 40 6.76 10.34 1.30
CA ASP A 40 7.47 10.65 2.58
C ASP A 40 6.49 10.97 3.71
N THR A 41 5.18 10.87 3.45
CA THR A 41 4.17 11.17 4.47
C THR A 41 4.00 10.04 5.48
N HIS A 42 4.38 8.82 5.11
CA HIS A 42 4.25 7.59 5.90
C HIS A 42 2.83 7.42 6.45
N ASN A 43 1.84 7.74 5.61
CA ASN A 43 0.46 7.31 5.76
C ASN A 43 0.34 5.83 5.37
N VAL A 44 -0.75 5.16 5.77
CA VAL A 44 -0.95 3.76 5.37
C VAL A 44 -1.45 3.73 3.93
N VAL A 45 -0.71 3.04 3.06
CA VAL A 45 -1.16 2.73 1.70
C VAL A 45 -1.71 1.32 1.69
N VAL A 46 -2.89 1.14 1.11
CA VAL A 46 -3.52 -0.16 0.88
C VAL A 46 -3.79 -0.31 -0.61
N VAL A 47 -3.34 -1.40 -1.20
CA VAL A 47 -3.58 -1.73 -2.62
C VAL A 47 -4.16 -3.12 -2.71
N GLY A 48 -5.22 -3.31 -3.50
CA GLY A 48 -5.79 -4.65 -3.67
C GLY A 48 -6.87 -4.74 -4.74
N GLY A 49 -7.11 -5.98 -5.18
CA GLY A 49 -8.16 -6.33 -6.13
C GLY A 49 -9.49 -6.70 -5.48
N ASP A 50 -9.52 -6.92 -4.15
CA ASP A 50 -10.75 -7.22 -3.41
C ASP A 50 -10.79 -6.59 -2.03
N ARG A 51 -12.00 -6.22 -1.59
CA ARG A 51 -12.20 -5.47 -0.35
C ARG A 51 -11.86 -6.26 0.92
N ARG A 52 -12.15 -7.56 0.95
CA ARG A 52 -11.92 -8.41 2.13
C ARG A 52 -10.44 -8.54 2.43
N SER A 53 -9.62 -8.76 1.40
CA SER A 53 -8.17 -8.80 1.56
C SER A 53 -7.62 -7.43 1.97
N MET A 54 -8.14 -6.32 1.41
CA MET A 54 -7.71 -4.98 1.79
C MET A 54 -7.98 -4.68 3.28
N GLU A 55 -9.17 -5.04 3.78
CA GLU A 55 -9.53 -4.90 5.19
C GLU A 55 -8.63 -5.75 6.09
N ALA A 56 -8.36 -7.00 5.73
CA ALA A 56 -7.49 -7.89 6.49
C ALA A 56 -6.03 -7.38 6.56
N ALA A 57 -5.46 -6.95 5.43
CA ALA A 57 -4.11 -6.40 5.39
C ALA A 57 -4.01 -5.09 6.19
N LEU A 58 -4.98 -4.18 6.02
CA LEU A 58 -5.04 -2.93 6.78
C LEU A 58 -5.16 -3.20 8.29
N GLY A 59 -6.07 -4.08 8.69
CA GLY A 59 -6.28 -4.45 10.09
C GLY A 59 -5.01 -5.03 10.73
N ALA A 60 -4.26 -5.85 9.99
CA ALA A 60 -2.99 -6.41 10.47
C ALA A 60 -1.93 -5.31 10.70
N VAL A 61 -1.78 -4.37 9.76
CA VAL A 61 -0.84 -3.25 9.91
C VAL A 61 -1.24 -2.36 11.09
N LEU A 62 -2.53 -2.06 11.25
CA LEU A 62 -3.01 -1.24 12.36
C LEU A 62 -2.81 -1.93 13.72
N SER A 63 -3.06 -3.23 13.80
CA SER A 63 -2.89 -4.01 15.04
C SER A 63 -1.43 -4.17 15.45
N ALA A 64 -0.49 -3.99 14.51
CA ALA A 64 0.94 -4.07 14.73
C ALA A 64 1.61 -2.70 14.95
N ASP A 65 0.82 -1.62 15.11
CA ASP A 65 1.29 -0.23 15.18
C ASP A 65 2.10 0.22 13.94
N GLY A 66 1.83 -0.42 12.82
CA GLY A 66 2.51 -0.23 11.54
C GLY A 66 3.27 -1.47 11.08
N GLY A 67 3.73 -1.43 9.84
CA GLY A 67 4.34 -2.57 9.18
C GLY A 67 3.92 -2.72 7.73
N ILE A 68 4.15 -3.93 7.22
CA ILE A 68 3.78 -4.34 5.87
C ILE A 68 3.04 -5.67 5.98
N ALA A 69 1.82 -5.76 5.45
CA ALA A 69 1.03 -6.97 5.46
C ALA A 69 0.52 -7.31 4.06
N VAL A 70 0.51 -8.60 3.74
CA VAL A 70 -0.12 -9.14 2.53
C VAL A 70 -1.27 -10.03 2.95
N ALA A 71 -2.43 -9.89 2.32
CA ALA A 71 -3.61 -10.70 2.59
C ALA A 71 -4.24 -11.20 1.29
N ARG A 72 -4.89 -12.36 1.33
CA ARG A 72 -5.62 -12.94 0.20
C ARG A 72 -6.82 -13.72 0.70
N GLY A 73 -7.97 -13.49 0.09
CA GLY A 73 -9.23 -14.13 0.51
C GLY A 73 -9.71 -13.72 1.90
N GLY A 74 -9.29 -12.53 2.38
CA GLY A 74 -9.59 -12.06 3.74
C GLY A 74 -8.67 -12.61 4.83
N GLU A 75 -7.63 -13.37 4.49
CA GLU A 75 -6.66 -13.91 5.43
C GLU A 75 -5.29 -13.26 5.25
N VAL A 76 -4.63 -12.90 6.36
CA VAL A 76 -3.25 -12.40 6.36
C VAL A 76 -2.30 -13.55 6.03
N ARG A 77 -1.49 -13.38 4.98
CA ARG A 77 -0.53 -14.38 4.50
C ARG A 77 0.89 -14.06 4.94
N ALA A 78 1.21 -12.78 5.08
CA ALA A 78 2.49 -12.30 5.60
C ALA A 78 2.30 -11.00 6.39
N LEU A 79 3.12 -10.82 7.42
CA LEU A 79 3.21 -9.59 8.22
C LEU A 79 4.66 -9.35 8.64
N LEU A 80 5.17 -8.17 8.31
CA LEU A 80 6.36 -7.58 8.92
C LEU A 80 5.89 -6.44 9.84
N PRO A 81 5.85 -6.64 11.17
CA PRO A 81 5.49 -5.58 12.10
C PRO A 81 6.63 -4.55 12.21
N LEU A 82 6.27 -3.26 12.21
CA LEU A 82 7.21 -2.14 12.36
C LEU A 82 6.70 -1.17 13.44
N PRO A 83 6.59 -1.59 14.71
CA PRO A 83 5.89 -0.83 15.75
C PRO A 83 6.56 0.53 16.07
N LEU A 84 7.86 0.68 15.79
CA LEU A 84 8.57 1.92 16.03
C LEU A 84 8.25 2.92 14.93
N ALA A 85 7.30 3.80 15.24
CA ALA A 85 6.78 4.83 14.34
C ALA A 85 6.25 4.27 13.02
N GLY A 86 5.88 2.98 12.91
CA GLY A 86 5.46 2.36 11.65
C GLY A 86 6.55 2.17 10.61
N LEU A 87 7.83 2.31 10.98
CA LEU A 87 8.95 2.33 10.06
C LEU A 87 10.07 1.36 10.44
N MET A 88 10.23 1.10 11.74
CA MET A 88 11.30 0.25 12.25
C MET A 88 10.75 -0.81 13.18
N SER A 89 11.53 -1.87 13.37
CA SER A 89 11.27 -2.92 14.34
C SER A 89 12.39 -2.98 15.37
N ASP A 90 12.06 -3.44 16.57
CA ASP A 90 12.95 -3.83 17.65
C ASP A 90 13.42 -5.30 17.56
N MET A 91 12.91 -6.06 16.58
CA MET A 91 13.38 -7.41 16.27
C MET A 91 14.84 -7.39 15.79
N ARG A 92 15.48 -8.56 15.86
CA ARG A 92 16.81 -8.74 15.26
C ARG A 92 16.76 -8.54 13.75
N ALA A 93 17.85 -8.01 13.19
CA ALA A 93 17.94 -7.73 11.75
C ALA A 93 17.70 -8.97 10.88
N GLU A 94 18.15 -10.15 11.32
CA GLU A 94 17.92 -11.40 10.60
C GLU A 94 16.43 -11.77 10.56
N GLU A 95 15.70 -11.56 11.67
CA GLU A 95 14.26 -11.82 11.73
C GLU A 95 13.46 -10.83 10.87
N VAL A 96 13.84 -9.55 10.88
CA VAL A 96 13.26 -8.53 9.98
C VAL A 96 13.46 -8.94 8.52
N ALA A 97 14.66 -9.39 8.16
CA ALA A 97 14.98 -9.82 6.81
C ALA A 97 14.16 -11.04 6.36
N ASP A 98 13.98 -12.04 7.23
CA ASP A 98 13.19 -13.25 6.92
C ASP A 98 11.70 -12.94 6.76
N ARG A 99 11.17 -12.05 7.61
CA ARG A 99 9.78 -11.57 7.48
C ARG A 99 9.58 -10.73 6.22
N LEU A 100 10.53 -9.86 5.88
CA LEU A 100 10.50 -9.09 4.64
C LEU A 100 10.54 -10.00 3.40
N ARG A 101 11.39 -11.02 3.39
CA ARG A 101 11.41 -12.05 2.34
C ARG A 101 10.06 -12.75 2.21
N THR A 102 9.42 -13.05 3.34
CA THR A 102 8.08 -13.67 3.35
C THR A 102 7.04 -12.74 2.71
N VAL A 103 7.05 -11.44 3.05
CA VAL A 103 6.20 -10.42 2.41
C VAL A 103 6.43 -10.34 0.90
N ILE A 104 7.69 -10.27 0.47
CA ILE A 104 8.05 -10.22 -0.95
C ILE A 104 7.56 -11.47 -1.69
N ASN A 105 7.74 -12.66 -1.10
CA ASN A 105 7.29 -13.92 -1.69
C ASN A 105 5.76 -13.98 -1.84
N GLU A 106 5.00 -13.51 -0.84
CA GLU A 106 3.54 -13.44 -0.94
C GLU A 106 3.08 -12.40 -1.97
N LEU A 107 3.77 -11.26 -2.09
CA LEU A 107 3.50 -10.28 -3.16
C LEU A 107 3.74 -10.86 -4.56
N SER A 108 4.86 -11.56 -4.76
CA SER A 108 5.16 -12.24 -6.04
C SER A 108 4.12 -13.30 -6.40
N ARG A 109 3.41 -13.86 -5.40
CA ARG A 109 2.28 -14.79 -5.62
C ARG A 109 0.97 -14.06 -5.91
N ALA A 110 0.85 -12.80 -5.52
CA ALA A 110 -0.35 -11.98 -5.66
C ALA A 110 -0.38 -11.16 -6.96
N CYS A 111 0.75 -10.90 -7.62
CA CYS A 111 0.80 -10.21 -8.91
C CYS A 111 1.60 -10.99 -9.95
N ARG A 112 1.42 -10.63 -11.23
CA ARG A 112 2.27 -11.13 -12.34
C ARG A 112 3.56 -10.30 -12.45
N CYS A 113 4.19 -10.01 -11.32
CA CYS A 113 5.32 -9.11 -11.23
C CYS A 113 6.26 -9.54 -10.10
N ASP A 114 7.50 -9.05 -10.12
CA ASP A 114 8.42 -9.27 -9.01
C ASP A 114 7.92 -8.50 -7.77
N GLY A 115 7.77 -9.22 -6.65
CA GLY A 115 7.22 -8.66 -5.41
C GLY A 115 8.11 -7.62 -4.75
N ASP A 116 9.44 -7.69 -4.94
CA ASP A 116 10.38 -6.68 -4.43
C ASP A 116 10.28 -5.40 -5.25
N VAL A 117 10.18 -5.53 -6.58
CA VAL A 117 9.90 -4.38 -7.47
C VAL A 117 8.57 -3.74 -7.11
N LEU A 118 7.50 -4.53 -6.93
CA LEU A 118 6.20 -4.00 -6.56
C LEU A 118 6.25 -3.28 -5.21
N LEU A 119 6.86 -3.88 -4.19
CA LEU A 119 6.95 -3.29 -2.87
C LEU A 119 7.60 -1.89 -2.91
N HIS A 120 8.73 -1.76 -3.61
CA HIS A 120 9.40 -0.47 -3.79
C HIS A 120 8.53 0.55 -4.54
N GLN A 121 7.81 0.14 -5.59
CA GLN A 121 6.90 1.04 -6.31
C GLN A 121 5.75 1.54 -5.42
N LEU A 122 5.18 0.66 -4.60
CA LEU A 122 4.10 1.00 -3.67
C LEU A 122 4.53 2.01 -2.61
N GLN A 123 5.78 1.92 -2.15
CA GLN A 123 6.37 2.88 -1.21
C GLN A 123 6.48 4.29 -1.82
N LEU A 124 6.52 4.43 -3.14
CA LEU A 124 6.66 5.73 -3.83
C LEU A 124 5.32 6.31 -4.33
N LEU A 125 4.20 5.58 -4.21
CA LEU A 125 2.90 6.03 -4.73
C LEU A 125 2.42 7.36 -4.14
N SER A 126 2.82 7.66 -2.90
CA SER A 126 2.46 8.92 -2.21
C SER A 126 3.52 10.01 -2.30
N LEU A 127 4.63 9.77 -3.00
CA LEU A 127 5.76 10.69 -3.02
C LEU A 127 5.51 11.85 -3.98
N THR A 128 5.01 12.97 -3.45
CA THR A 128 4.59 14.15 -4.24
C THR A 128 5.73 15.00 -4.80
N VAL A 129 6.99 14.57 -4.63
CA VAL A 129 8.18 15.30 -5.12
C VAL A 129 8.82 14.67 -6.34
N ILE A 130 8.36 13.49 -6.77
CA ILE A 130 8.77 12.86 -8.03
C ILE A 130 7.73 13.11 -9.12
N PRO A 131 8.11 13.18 -10.41
CA PRO A 131 7.22 13.55 -11.52
C PRO A 131 5.96 12.68 -11.60
N GLU A 132 4.93 13.13 -12.33
CA GLU A 132 3.66 12.41 -12.57
C GLU A 132 2.57 12.51 -11.48
N LEU A 133 1.64 11.56 -11.51
CA LEU A 133 0.43 11.49 -10.69
C LEU A 133 0.69 10.67 -9.42
N ARG A 134 0.20 11.16 -8.27
CA ARG A 134 0.41 10.54 -6.95
C ARG A 134 -0.92 10.42 -6.21
N VAL A 135 -1.02 9.42 -5.34
CA VAL A 135 -2.18 9.25 -4.45
C VAL A 135 -1.76 9.70 -3.06
N THR A 136 -2.52 10.62 -2.47
CA THR A 136 -2.27 11.14 -1.12
C THR A 136 -3.47 10.88 -0.23
N ASP A 137 -3.37 11.16 1.07
CA ASP A 137 -4.51 11.12 1.99
C ASP A 137 -5.61 12.14 1.65
N ARG A 138 -5.38 13.06 0.69
CA ARG A 138 -6.36 14.05 0.22
C ARG A 138 -6.89 13.76 -1.19
N GLY A 139 -6.51 12.62 -1.77
CA GLY A 139 -6.88 12.23 -3.13
C GLY A 139 -5.72 12.29 -4.11
N LEU A 140 -6.08 12.27 -5.39
CA LEU A 140 -5.16 12.21 -6.52
C LEU A 140 -4.52 13.58 -6.77
N TYR A 141 -3.19 13.63 -6.76
CA TYR A 141 -2.40 14.84 -6.91
C TYR A 141 -1.55 14.77 -8.18
N SER A 142 -1.71 15.76 -9.06
CA SER A 142 -0.87 15.93 -10.24
C SER A 142 0.32 16.81 -9.89
N VAL A 143 1.53 16.24 -9.87
CA VAL A 143 2.76 17.02 -9.64
C VAL A 143 3.00 18.05 -10.76
N PRO A 144 2.79 17.74 -12.05
CA PRO A 144 2.91 18.73 -13.12
C PRO A 144 1.93 19.91 -13.00
N ARG A 145 0.65 19.65 -12.66
CA ARG A 145 -0.38 20.70 -12.50
C ARG A 145 -0.34 21.36 -11.13
N ARG A 146 0.39 20.79 -10.17
CA ARG A 146 0.46 21.18 -8.75
C ARG A 146 -0.91 21.29 -8.08
N SER A 147 -1.85 20.45 -8.48
CA SER A 147 -3.22 20.49 -8.01
C SER A 147 -3.77 19.10 -7.77
N TYR A 148 -4.79 19.01 -6.91
CA TYR A 148 -5.64 17.84 -6.84
C TYR A 148 -6.50 17.75 -8.11
N VAL A 149 -6.71 16.52 -8.59
CA VAL A 149 -7.51 16.23 -9.77
C VAL A 149 -8.58 15.18 -9.44
N PRO A 150 -9.72 15.16 -10.16
CA PRO A 150 -10.72 14.12 -9.99
C PRO A 150 -10.16 12.72 -10.25
N LEU A 151 -10.68 11.71 -9.54
CA LEU A 151 -10.32 10.31 -9.79
C LEU A 151 -10.82 9.82 -11.16
N LEU A 152 -12.00 10.28 -11.57
CA LEU A 152 -12.64 9.97 -12.84
C LEU A 152 -13.01 11.29 -13.52
N GLU A 153 -12.62 11.43 -14.78
CA GLU A 153 -13.15 12.46 -15.67
C GLU A 153 -14.25 11.80 -16.52
N VAL A 154 -15.44 12.38 -16.53
CA VAL A 154 -16.53 11.94 -17.41
C VAL A 154 -16.56 12.90 -18.58
N SER A 155 -16.26 12.38 -19.78
CA SER A 155 -16.41 13.07 -21.05
C SER A 155 -17.84 12.99 -21.56
#